data_AF-A0AA96TMN7-F1
#
_entry.id   AF-A0AA96TMN7-F1
#
_cell.length_a   1.000
_cell.length_b   1.000
_cell.length_c   1.000
_cell.angle_alpha   90.00
_cell.angle_beta   90.00
_cell.angle_gamma   90.00
#
_symmetry.space_group_name_H-M   'P 1'
#
loop_
_entity.id
_entity.type
_entity.pdbx_description
1 polymer ?
#
loop_
_entity_poly.entity_id
_entity_poly.type
_entity_poly.pdbx_seq_one_letter_code
_entity_poly.pdbx_strand_id
1 'polypeptide(L)'
;MPAIAAVAGTEDHEHSAQAHSHGGITSERGNVETAAFDLVKTTVQRKGNRLVFTEQVRGRAGSVKPTLTGQFAGSSVLSYVWPLSLNPNTIGFTKDSGVLALAATSHPDFDDTPLYDENHNGVKNDDGGLWHSHWVVLVPDTTRPDGALKVRDILPDEKPDLPRRGREFRSTSTARPTPPNSTGTPSGSRYPPKTSGSRRPSPTTG
;
A
#
# COMPACT_ATOMS: atom_id res chain seq x y z
N MET A 1 -26.88 29.01 9.98
CA MET A 1 -26.30 30.17 10.70
C MET A 1 -26.79 30.13 12.15
N PRO A 2 -25.98 30.40 13.19
CA PRO A 2 -24.51 30.59 13.31
C PRO A 2 -23.84 29.35 14.01
N ALA A 3 -22.57 28.96 13.82
CA ALA A 3 -21.24 29.59 13.82
C ALA A 3 -20.66 29.86 15.22
N ILE A 4 -19.58 29.13 15.58
CA ILE A 4 -18.42 29.65 16.34
C ILE A 4 -17.13 29.00 15.78
N ALA A 5 -16.16 29.85 15.46
CA ALA A 5 -14.80 29.57 15.04
C ALA A 5 -13.83 29.51 16.23
N ALA A 6 -12.63 28.97 16.05
CA ALA A 6 -11.47 29.35 16.86
C ALA A 6 -10.22 29.54 15.99
N VAL A 7 -9.54 30.66 16.26
CA VAL A 7 -8.40 31.28 15.59
C VAL A 7 -7.08 30.67 16.07
N ALA A 8 -6.04 30.78 15.22
CA ALA A 8 -4.68 30.36 15.48
C ALA A 8 -4.03 31.07 16.69
N GLY A 9 -3.35 30.28 17.52
CA GLY A 9 -2.45 30.71 18.59
C GLY A 9 -1.47 29.56 18.88
N THR A 10 -0.20 29.90 18.99
CA THR A 10 0.95 28.99 19.17
C THR A 10 0.82 28.11 20.41
N GLU A 11 1.00 26.78 20.29
CA GLU A 11 1.33 25.91 21.42
C GLU A 11 1.75 24.51 20.93
N ASP A 12 2.67 23.90 21.67
CA ASP A 12 3.41 22.68 21.39
C ASP A 12 2.52 21.53 20.90
N HIS A 13 2.89 20.92 19.77
CA HIS A 13 2.23 19.72 19.28
C HIS A 13 2.61 18.51 20.16
N GLU A 14 1.91 18.33 21.28
CA GLU A 14 1.77 17.01 21.86
C GLU A 14 1.00 16.13 20.86
N HIS A 15 1.73 15.23 20.20
CA HIS A 15 1.15 14.16 19.40
C HIS A 15 0.32 13.27 20.33
N SER A 16 -1.00 13.51 20.42
CA SER A 16 -1.90 12.56 21.07
C SER A 16 -1.91 11.27 20.23
N ALA A 17 -1.06 10.31 20.61
CA ALA A 17 -1.08 8.97 20.08
C ALA A 17 -2.40 8.32 20.53
N GLN A 18 -3.42 8.42 19.69
CA GLN A 18 -4.67 7.72 19.92
C GLN A 18 -4.34 6.22 19.86
N ALA A 19 -4.33 5.56 21.02
CA ALA A 19 -4.01 4.16 21.14
C ALA A 19 -5.10 3.33 20.44
N HIS A 20 -4.87 3.03 19.17
CA HIS A 20 -5.74 2.14 18.43
C HIS A 20 -5.68 0.75 19.06
N SER A 21 -6.85 0.17 19.34
CA SER A 21 -6.99 -1.17 19.89
C SER A 21 -6.16 -2.19 19.11
N HIS A 22 -5.84 -3.33 19.74
CA HIS A 22 -5.08 -4.44 19.14
C HIS A 22 -5.57 -4.94 17.75
N GLY A 23 -6.71 -4.45 17.25
CA GLY A 23 -7.26 -4.72 15.93
C GLY A 23 -6.72 -3.86 14.77
N GLY A 24 -5.97 -2.78 15.03
CA GLY A 24 -5.43 -1.85 14.03
C GLY A 24 -6.35 -0.67 13.69
N ILE A 25 -5.99 0.10 12.65
CA ILE A 25 -6.71 1.28 12.17
C ILE A 25 -7.67 0.84 11.07
N THR A 26 -8.94 1.19 11.18
CA THR A 26 -9.95 0.92 10.14
C THR A 26 -10.44 2.21 9.54
N SER A 27 -10.63 2.21 8.24
CA SER A 27 -11.27 3.29 7.49
C SER A 27 -12.59 2.79 6.93
N GLU A 28 -13.57 3.70 6.82
CA GLU A 28 -14.77 3.40 6.04
C GLU A 28 -14.37 3.12 4.59
N ARG A 29 -15.16 2.26 3.91
CA ARG A 29 -14.93 2.00 2.49
C ARG A 29 -15.15 3.29 1.72
N GLY A 30 -14.11 3.75 1.04
CA GLY A 30 -14.15 4.97 0.24
C GLY A 30 -14.75 4.74 -1.15
N ASN A 31 -14.75 5.81 -1.92
CA ASN A 31 -15.09 5.85 -3.34
C ASN A 31 -13.86 6.04 -4.23
N VAL A 32 -12.66 5.69 -3.75
CA VAL A 32 -11.42 5.75 -4.54
C VAL A 32 -11.63 4.97 -5.84
N GLU A 33 -11.35 5.61 -6.97
CA GLU A 33 -11.58 5.07 -8.31
C GLU A 33 -10.88 3.71 -8.48
N THR A 34 -9.61 3.66 -8.08
CA THR A 34 -8.84 2.42 -8.10
C THR A 34 -9.02 1.66 -6.79
N ALA A 35 -9.90 0.66 -6.80
CA ALA A 35 -10.21 -0.19 -5.63
C ALA A 35 -8.97 -0.87 -5.00
N ALA A 36 -7.89 -1.05 -5.78
CA ALA A 36 -6.62 -1.62 -5.30
C ALA A 36 -5.87 -0.69 -4.33
N PHE A 37 -6.27 0.58 -4.20
CA PHE A 37 -5.70 1.57 -3.26
C PHE A 37 -6.76 2.13 -2.29
N ASP A 38 -7.98 1.60 -2.31
CA ASP A 38 -9.04 1.96 -1.35
C ASP A 38 -8.82 1.21 -0.03
N LEU A 39 -8.01 1.79 0.85
CA LEU A 39 -7.64 1.21 2.15
C LEU A 39 -8.86 1.11 3.06
N VAL A 40 -9.05 -0.07 3.66
CA VAL A 40 -10.12 -0.34 4.63
C VAL A 40 -9.60 -0.72 6.02
N LYS A 41 -8.36 -1.22 6.09
CA LYS A 41 -7.73 -1.59 7.35
C LYS A 41 -6.21 -1.60 7.26
N THR A 42 -5.56 -1.02 8.25
CA THR A 42 -4.10 -1.02 8.40
C THR A 42 -3.72 -1.56 9.77
N THR A 43 -2.77 -2.49 9.82
CA THR A 43 -2.29 -3.06 11.08
C THR A 43 -0.77 -3.20 11.08
N VAL A 44 -0.16 -3.07 12.24
CA VAL A 44 1.23 -3.47 12.48
C VAL A 44 1.23 -4.46 13.64
N GLN A 45 1.78 -5.65 13.40
CA GLN A 45 1.84 -6.72 14.40
C GLN A 45 3.26 -7.21 14.59
N ARG A 46 3.67 -7.43 15.84
CA ARG A 46 4.90 -8.15 16.13
C ARG A 46 4.62 -9.66 16.09
N LYS A 47 5.36 -10.38 15.24
CA LYS A 47 5.39 -11.85 15.19
C LYS A 47 6.80 -12.33 15.49
N GLY A 48 7.02 -12.72 16.75
CA GLY A 48 8.35 -13.08 17.25
C GLY A 48 9.33 -11.90 17.15
N ASN A 49 10.37 -12.06 16.33
CA ASN A 49 11.38 -11.04 16.05
C ASN A 49 11.06 -10.19 14.79
N ARG A 50 9.89 -10.37 14.17
CA ARG A 50 9.49 -9.64 12.96
C ARG A 50 8.35 -8.67 13.27
N LEU A 51 8.35 -7.55 12.58
CA LEU A 51 7.17 -6.70 12.44
C LEU A 51 6.49 -7.05 11.11
N VAL A 52 5.18 -7.22 11.16
CA VAL A 52 4.32 -7.51 10.00
C VAL A 52 3.40 -6.32 9.81
N PHE A 53 3.65 -5.58 8.74
CA PHE A 53 2.80 -4.50 8.27
C PHE A 53 1.75 -5.09 7.34
N THR A 54 0.50 -4.66 7.48
CA THR A 54 -0.59 -5.16 6.66
C THR A 54 -1.53 -4.02 6.32
N GLU A 55 -1.81 -3.89 5.04
CA GLU A 55 -2.89 -3.08 4.50
C GLU A 55 -3.89 -3.99 3.80
N GLN A 56 -5.16 -3.79 4.12
CA GLN A 56 -6.28 -4.40 3.45
C GLN A 56 -6.96 -3.32 2.62
N VAL A 57 -7.26 -3.67 1.37
CA VAL A 57 -7.93 -2.79 0.40
C VAL A 57 -9.29 -3.37 -0.01
N ARG A 58 -10.15 -2.54 -0.59
CA ARG A 58 -11.43 -2.97 -1.17
C ARG A 58 -11.24 -3.98 -2.31
N GLY A 59 -10.23 -3.75 -3.15
CA GLY A 59 -9.90 -4.56 -4.32
C GLY A 59 -8.85 -5.63 -4.03
N ARG A 60 -7.95 -5.85 -4.99
CA ARG A 60 -6.80 -6.75 -4.85
C ARG A 60 -5.52 -5.91 -4.75
N ALA A 61 -4.85 -5.95 -3.60
CA ALA A 61 -3.58 -5.24 -3.41
C ALA A 61 -2.54 -5.70 -4.46
N GLY A 62 -1.79 -4.74 -4.98
CA GLY A 62 -0.73 -4.97 -5.98
C GLY A 62 -1.22 -5.40 -7.36
N SER A 63 -2.53 -5.44 -7.63
CA SER A 63 -3.06 -5.85 -8.94
C SER A 63 -2.91 -4.78 -10.03
N VAL A 64 -2.68 -3.54 -9.63
CA VAL A 64 -2.42 -2.40 -10.52
C VAL A 64 -0.94 -2.08 -10.37
N LYS A 65 -0.24 -1.92 -11.48
CA LYS A 65 1.17 -1.54 -11.53
C LYS A 65 1.32 -0.31 -12.43
N PRO A 66 2.36 0.53 -12.23
CA PRO A 66 2.62 1.63 -13.15
C PRO A 66 2.92 1.12 -14.56
N THR A 67 2.62 1.93 -15.56
CA THR A 67 3.01 1.68 -16.94
C THR A 67 4.49 1.96 -17.12
N LEU A 68 5.23 1.03 -17.74
CA LEU A 68 6.63 1.25 -18.13
C LEU A 68 6.72 2.35 -19.19
N THR A 69 7.54 3.37 -18.93
CA THR A 69 7.75 4.52 -19.83
C THR A 69 9.11 4.52 -20.53
N GLY A 70 10.08 3.78 -19.99
CA GLY A 70 11.47 3.72 -20.45
C GLY A 70 12.34 4.90 -20.01
N GLN A 71 11.86 5.77 -19.12
CA GLN A 71 12.59 6.95 -18.64
C GLN A 71 12.50 7.07 -17.12
N PHE A 72 13.60 7.44 -16.47
CA PHE A 72 13.60 7.66 -15.02
C PHE A 72 12.74 8.87 -14.64
N ALA A 73 13.04 10.03 -15.24
CA ALA A 73 12.35 11.28 -14.94
C ALA A 73 10.91 11.25 -15.48
N GLY A 74 9.94 11.55 -14.60
CA GLY A 74 8.51 11.54 -14.95
C GLY A 74 7.85 10.16 -14.94
N SER A 75 8.59 9.10 -14.60
CA SER A 75 8.00 7.78 -14.39
C SER A 75 7.05 7.77 -13.18
N SER A 76 6.11 6.84 -13.20
CA SER A 76 5.15 6.66 -12.12
C SER A 76 5.65 5.61 -11.12
N VAL A 77 5.52 5.93 -9.83
CA VAL A 77 5.71 4.99 -8.72
C VAL A 77 4.37 4.81 -8.04
N LEU A 78 3.92 3.56 -7.89
CA LEU A 78 2.76 3.26 -7.07
C LEU A 78 3.24 2.72 -5.71
N SER A 79 2.55 3.10 -4.63
CA SER A 79 2.97 2.74 -3.28
C SER A 79 1.82 2.44 -2.33
N TYR A 80 2.12 1.58 -1.37
CA TYR A 80 1.41 1.38 -0.10
C TYR A 80 2.32 1.90 1.01
N VAL A 81 1.83 2.77 1.89
CA VAL A 81 2.70 3.56 2.78
C VAL A 81 2.21 3.45 4.22
N TRP A 82 3.12 3.05 5.11
CA TRP A 82 2.92 3.02 6.56
C TRP A 82 3.78 4.10 7.23
N PRO A 83 3.23 5.30 7.47
CA PRO A 83 3.89 6.31 8.32
C PRO A 83 4.02 5.79 9.74
N LEU A 84 5.18 5.99 10.35
CA LEU A 84 5.50 5.55 11.70
C LEU A 84 5.75 6.76 12.60
N SER A 85 5.38 6.64 13.88
CA SER A 85 5.74 7.61 14.92
C SER A 85 7.19 7.47 15.39
N LEU A 86 7.95 6.52 14.83
CA LEU A 86 9.36 6.33 15.15
C LEU A 86 10.21 7.41 14.49
N ASN A 87 11.24 7.86 15.19
CA ASN A 87 12.22 8.78 14.63
C ASN A 87 13.02 8.10 13.51
N PRO A 88 13.34 8.78 12.38
CA PRO A 88 14.15 8.20 11.31
C PRO A 88 15.51 7.63 11.77
N ASN A 89 16.12 8.19 12.83
CA ASN A 89 17.39 7.68 13.35
C ASN A 89 17.32 6.26 13.92
N THR A 90 16.13 5.76 14.25
CA THR A 90 15.94 4.39 14.76
C THR A 90 16.42 3.32 13.77
N ILE A 91 16.42 3.66 12.47
CA ILE A 91 16.90 2.76 11.41
C ILE A 91 18.15 3.27 10.70
N GLY A 92 18.69 4.43 11.10
CA GLY A 92 19.95 4.98 10.60
C GLY A 92 19.81 6.17 9.65
N PHE A 93 18.63 6.78 9.51
CA PHE A 93 18.51 8.09 8.86
C PHE A 93 18.89 9.24 9.81
N THR A 94 19.09 10.44 9.26
CA THR A 94 19.33 11.62 10.08
C THR A 94 18.17 11.86 11.05
N LYS A 95 18.48 12.12 12.32
CA LYS A 95 17.49 12.36 13.37
C LYS A 95 16.60 13.56 13.03
N ASP A 96 15.30 13.43 13.33
CA ASP A 96 14.30 14.49 13.15
C ASP A 96 14.19 15.01 11.69
N SER A 97 14.61 14.21 10.70
CA SER A 97 14.61 14.59 9.28
C SER A 97 13.25 14.54 8.57
N GLY A 98 12.20 14.11 9.27
CA GLY A 98 10.84 13.99 8.74
C GLY A 98 10.10 12.80 9.34
N VAL A 99 9.03 12.38 8.67
CA VAL A 99 8.22 11.22 9.07
C VAL A 99 8.84 9.95 8.49
N LEU A 100 9.26 9.02 9.36
CA LEU A 100 9.70 7.72 8.91
C LEU A 100 8.53 6.91 8.35
N ALA A 101 8.68 6.30 7.19
CA ALA A 101 7.68 5.40 6.63
C ALA A 101 8.31 4.13 6.03
N LEU A 102 7.58 3.02 6.16
CA LEU A 102 7.79 1.87 5.30
C LEU A 102 6.91 2.07 4.06
N ALA A 103 7.48 1.89 2.87
CA ALA A 103 6.73 1.93 1.62
C ALA A 103 6.90 0.60 0.90
N ALA A 104 5.81 -0.01 0.44
CA ALA A 104 5.88 -1.07 -0.57
C ALA A 104 5.60 -0.44 -1.93
N THR A 105 6.53 -0.56 -2.87
CA THR A 105 6.53 0.19 -4.14
C THR A 105 6.57 -0.74 -5.34
N SER A 106 6.09 -0.24 -6.47
CA SER A 106 6.32 -0.79 -7.80
C SER A 106 6.68 0.35 -8.73
N HIS A 107 7.80 0.21 -9.45
CA HIS A 107 8.36 1.22 -10.35
C HIS A 107 9.15 0.54 -11.50
N PRO A 108 8.50 0.21 -12.62
CA PRO A 108 9.13 -0.57 -13.68
C PRO A 108 10.27 0.18 -14.40
N ASP A 109 10.35 1.50 -14.27
CA ASP A 109 11.31 2.35 -14.98
C ASP A 109 12.69 2.47 -14.31
N PHE A 110 12.85 1.97 -13.08
CA PHE A 110 14.15 1.89 -12.42
C PHE A 110 14.24 0.70 -11.48
N ASP A 111 15.35 -0.03 -11.57
CA ASP A 111 15.67 -1.13 -10.68
C ASP A 111 16.63 -0.63 -9.61
N ASP A 112 16.13 -0.48 -8.38
CA ASP A 112 16.90 -0.08 -7.21
C ASP A 112 17.39 -1.27 -6.37
N THR A 113 17.14 -2.47 -6.88
CA THR A 113 17.67 -3.75 -6.40
C THR A 113 18.57 -4.46 -7.42
N PRO A 114 19.44 -3.79 -8.20
CA PRO A 114 20.08 -4.37 -9.39
C PRO A 114 21.07 -5.52 -9.11
N LEU A 115 21.29 -5.84 -7.83
CA LEU A 115 22.11 -6.96 -7.37
C LEU A 115 21.30 -8.24 -7.15
N TYR A 116 19.98 -8.11 -7.02
CA TYR A 116 19.03 -9.18 -6.74
C TYR A 116 18.18 -9.44 -7.98
N ASP A 117 17.91 -10.72 -8.22
CA ASP A 117 16.95 -11.18 -9.24
C ASP A 117 15.67 -11.51 -8.47
N GLU A 118 14.77 -10.53 -8.35
CA GLU A 118 13.58 -10.61 -7.48
C GLU A 118 12.53 -11.59 -8.03
N ASN A 119 12.48 -11.77 -9.35
CA ASN A 119 11.56 -12.70 -10.01
C ASN A 119 12.17 -14.09 -10.31
N HIS A 120 13.48 -14.24 -10.12
CA HIS A 120 14.29 -15.43 -10.40
C HIS A 120 14.34 -15.84 -11.90
N ASN A 121 14.32 -14.88 -12.83
CA ASN A 121 14.37 -15.12 -14.29
C ASN A 121 15.80 -15.12 -14.86
N GLY A 122 16.82 -14.82 -14.05
CA GLY A 122 18.22 -14.72 -14.45
C GLY A 122 18.67 -13.33 -14.90
N VAL A 123 17.79 -12.33 -14.87
CA VAL A 123 18.03 -10.93 -15.22
C VAL A 123 17.78 -10.10 -13.96
N LYS A 124 18.75 -9.26 -13.59
CA LYS A 124 18.74 -8.52 -12.31
C LYS A 124 18.36 -7.05 -12.45
N ASN A 125 18.08 -6.60 -13.67
CA ASN A 125 17.87 -5.19 -13.98
C ASN A 125 16.51 -4.94 -14.62
N ASP A 126 15.58 -5.88 -14.50
CA ASP A 126 14.20 -5.81 -15.01
C ASP A 126 13.15 -6.03 -13.89
N ASP A 127 13.55 -5.91 -12.63
CA ASP A 127 12.71 -6.27 -11.48
C ASP A 127 11.96 -5.11 -10.83
N GLY A 128 12.23 -3.86 -11.22
CA GLY A 128 11.57 -2.69 -10.63
C GLY A 128 10.02 -2.72 -10.68
N GLY A 129 9.46 -3.48 -11.62
CA GLY A 129 8.02 -3.69 -11.73
C GLY A 129 7.44 -4.68 -10.70
N LEU A 130 8.26 -5.41 -9.95
CA LEU A 130 7.81 -6.20 -8.81
C LEU A 130 7.51 -5.31 -7.60
N TRP A 131 6.71 -5.83 -6.68
CA TRP A 131 6.41 -5.14 -5.44
C TRP A 131 7.46 -5.47 -4.40
N HIS A 132 8.30 -4.51 -4.06
CA HIS A 132 9.30 -4.62 -3.00
C HIS A 132 9.13 -3.47 -2.00
N SER A 133 10.01 -3.37 -1.00
CA SER A 133 9.83 -2.42 0.11
C SER A 133 11.04 -1.55 0.38
N HIS A 134 10.78 -0.29 0.70
CA HIS A 134 11.76 0.72 1.06
C HIS A 134 11.48 1.34 2.42
N TRP A 135 12.56 1.74 3.09
CA TRP A 135 12.46 2.73 4.14
C TRP A 135 12.67 4.12 3.54
N VAL A 136 11.73 5.01 3.79
CA VAL A 136 11.77 6.38 3.28
C VAL A 136 11.52 7.38 4.40
N VAL A 137 11.98 8.62 4.20
CA VAL A 137 11.62 9.76 5.03
C VAL A 137 10.70 10.66 4.23
N LEU A 138 9.52 10.93 4.76
CA LEU A 138 8.52 11.79 4.14
C LEU A 138 8.59 13.20 4.74
N VAL A 139 8.47 14.20 3.86
CA VAL A 139 8.42 15.62 4.21
C VAL A 139 7.27 16.29 3.45
N PRO A 140 6.73 17.41 3.94
CA PRO A 140 5.75 18.20 3.18
C PRO A 140 6.31 18.59 1.81
N ASP A 141 5.49 18.42 0.77
CA ASP A 141 5.76 18.89 -0.57
C ASP A 141 5.32 20.35 -0.68
N THR A 142 6.28 21.26 -0.54
CA THR A 142 6.05 22.70 -0.66
C THR A 142 5.67 23.15 -2.06
N THR A 143 5.77 22.28 -3.08
CA THR A 143 5.36 22.59 -4.45
C THR A 143 3.86 22.38 -4.65
N ARG A 144 3.18 21.71 -3.71
CA ARG A 144 1.76 21.43 -3.79
C ARG A 144 0.97 22.20 -2.72
N PRO A 145 -0.15 22.84 -3.09
CA PRO A 145 -0.95 23.64 -2.16
C PRO A 145 -1.75 22.79 -1.17
N ASP A 146 -1.92 21.49 -1.43
CA ASP A 146 -2.64 20.54 -0.57
C ASP A 146 -1.80 20.01 0.60
N GLY A 147 -0.52 20.39 0.67
CA GLY A 147 0.39 19.94 1.73
C GLY A 147 0.67 18.44 1.68
N ALA A 148 0.54 17.82 0.50
CA ALA A 148 0.87 16.40 0.31
C ALA A 148 2.31 16.10 0.77
N LEU A 149 2.57 14.85 1.11
CA LEU A 149 3.92 14.40 1.46
C LEU A 149 4.68 13.91 0.23
N LYS A 150 6.00 14.14 0.21
CA LYS A 150 6.93 13.55 -0.74
C LYS A 150 8.08 12.85 -0.02
N VAL A 151 8.77 11.96 -0.72
CA VAL A 151 10.06 11.45 -0.25
C VAL A 151 11.03 12.62 -0.19
N ARG A 152 11.78 12.73 0.91
CA ARG A 152 12.79 13.77 1.10
C ARG A 152 13.89 13.63 0.06
N ASP A 153 14.11 14.69 -0.70
CA ASP A 153 15.23 14.80 -1.63
C ASP A 153 16.56 14.87 -0.88
N ILE A 154 17.61 14.26 -1.46
CA ILE A 154 19.00 14.45 -1.03
C ILE A 154 19.62 15.45 -2.01
N LEU A 155 20.00 16.63 -1.53
CA LEU A 155 20.61 17.64 -2.39
C LEU A 155 22.01 17.20 -2.85
N PRO A 156 22.53 17.68 -4.00
CA PRO A 156 23.78 17.20 -4.59
C PRO A 156 25.00 17.16 -3.65
N ASP A 157 25.09 18.10 -2.70
CA ASP A 157 26.20 18.20 -1.74
C ASP A 157 25.85 17.68 -0.34
N GLU A 158 24.63 17.20 -0.16
CA GLU A 158 24.14 16.70 1.11
C GLU A 158 24.69 15.29 1.38
N LYS A 159 25.13 15.05 2.62
CA LYS A 159 25.57 13.74 3.10
C LYS A 159 24.74 13.32 4.30
N PRO A 160 23.46 12.98 4.10
CA PRO A 160 22.62 12.55 5.20
C PRO A 160 23.09 11.19 5.74
N ASP A 161 22.74 10.91 6.99
CA ASP A 161 22.86 9.56 7.51
C ASP A 161 21.89 8.67 6.73
N LEU A 162 22.38 7.53 6.28
CA LEU A 162 21.59 6.52 5.60
C LEU A 162 21.70 5.20 6.36
N PRO A 163 20.61 4.40 6.42
CA PRO A 163 20.68 3.03 6.90
C PRO A 163 21.81 2.28 6.19
N ARG A 164 22.62 1.55 6.96
CA ARG A 164 23.69 0.72 6.38
C ARG A 164 23.07 -0.27 5.39
N ARG A 165 23.55 -0.26 4.15
CA ARG A 165 23.29 -1.33 3.17
C ARG A 165 23.79 -2.65 3.78
N GLY A 166 22.88 -3.52 4.24
CA GLY A 166 23.28 -4.81 4.81
C GLY A 166 22.42 -5.39 5.92
N ARG A 167 21.39 -4.72 6.44
CA ARG A 167 20.33 -5.43 7.17
C ARG A 167 19.30 -5.91 6.17
N GLU A 168 19.50 -7.15 5.70
CA GLU A 168 18.56 -7.92 4.88
C GLU A 168 17.17 -7.92 5.55
N PHE A 169 16.32 -6.97 5.17
CA PHE A 169 14.91 -7.02 5.51
C PHE A 169 14.21 -7.72 4.35
N ARG A 170 14.18 -9.05 4.40
CA ARG A 170 13.42 -9.86 3.45
C ARG A 170 11.93 -9.59 3.68
N SER A 171 11.37 -8.63 2.96
CA SER A 171 9.94 -8.40 2.85
C SER A 171 9.36 -9.45 1.92
N THR A 172 8.70 -10.46 2.46
CA THR A 172 7.84 -11.33 1.67
C THR A 172 6.48 -10.64 1.56
N SER A 173 6.26 -9.86 0.50
CA SER A 173 4.94 -9.32 0.19
C SER A 173 4.07 -10.45 -0.38
N THR A 174 3.38 -11.18 0.50
CA THR A 174 2.32 -12.08 0.05
C THR A 174 1.01 -11.29 0.03
N ALA A 175 0.58 -10.83 -1.14
CA ALA A 175 -0.79 -10.41 -1.37
C ALA A 175 -1.71 -11.63 -1.20
N ARG A 176 -2.05 -11.97 0.05
CA ARG A 176 -2.97 -13.07 0.33
C ARG A 176 -4.37 -12.60 -0.08
N PRO A 177 -5.06 -13.26 -1.02
CA PRO A 177 -6.44 -12.94 -1.31
C PRO A 177 -7.24 -13.05 -0.01
N THR A 178 -8.08 -12.05 0.29
CA THR A 178 -9.08 -12.19 1.33
C THR A 178 -9.96 -13.39 0.99
N PRO A 179 -10.12 -14.39 1.88
CA PRO A 179 -11.13 -15.42 1.68
C PRO A 179 -12.51 -14.76 1.56
N PRO A 180 -13.41 -15.24 0.69
CA PRO A 180 -14.79 -14.81 0.74
C PRO A 180 -15.33 -15.10 2.14
N ASN A 181 -15.91 -14.08 2.76
CA ASN A 181 -16.39 -14.10 4.14
C ASN A 181 -17.33 -15.31 4.35
N SER A 182 -16.89 -16.31 5.10
CA SER A 182 -17.69 -17.50 5.42
C SER A 182 -18.30 -17.34 6.80
N THR A 183 -19.42 -16.64 6.90
CA THR A 183 -20.38 -16.84 8.00
C THR A 183 -21.80 -16.51 7.52
N GLY A 184 -22.60 -17.56 7.31
CA GLY A 184 -24.06 -17.47 7.22
C GLY A 184 -24.69 -18.46 6.23
N THR A 185 -25.00 -19.66 6.67
CA THR A 185 -25.97 -20.55 6.00
C THR A 185 -26.89 -21.19 7.07
N PRO A 186 -28.13 -21.62 6.77
CA PRO A 186 -28.96 -21.41 5.56
C PRO A 186 -30.38 -20.88 5.88
N SER A 187 -31.00 -20.11 4.97
CA SER A 187 -32.46 -20.05 4.88
C SER A 187 -32.86 -20.17 3.42
N GLY A 188 -33.70 -21.16 3.14
CA GLY A 188 -33.99 -21.63 1.80
C GLY A 188 -34.83 -20.66 0.98
N SER A 189 -34.57 -20.66 -0.32
CA SER A 189 -35.64 -20.63 -1.29
C SER A 189 -35.20 -21.41 -2.52
N ARG A 190 -35.94 -22.47 -2.80
CA ARG A 190 -35.85 -23.26 -4.03
C ARG A 190 -36.24 -22.37 -5.21
N TYR A 191 -35.36 -22.23 -6.18
CA TYR A 191 -35.76 -22.01 -7.57
C TYR A 191 -35.31 -23.23 -8.39
N PRO A 192 -36.19 -23.83 -9.21
CA PRO A 192 -35.89 -25.05 -9.94
C PRO A 192 -34.95 -24.79 -11.13
N PRO A 193 -34.19 -25.80 -11.59
CA PRO A 193 -33.27 -25.66 -12.71
C PRO A 193 -34.02 -25.57 -14.04
N LYS A 194 -33.67 -24.58 -14.87
CA LYS A 194 -33.96 -24.65 -16.31
C LYS A 194 -32.86 -25.47 -16.98
N THR A 195 -33.20 -26.67 -17.44
CA THR A 195 -32.35 -27.48 -18.30
C THR A 195 -32.47 -27.05 -19.76
N SER A 196 -31.30 -27.06 -20.41
CA SER A 196 -30.96 -26.87 -21.82
C SER A 196 -31.71 -27.78 -22.81
N GLY A 197 -31.79 -27.36 -24.08
CA GLY A 197 -31.50 -28.27 -25.20
C GLY A 197 -32.59 -28.52 -26.25
N SER A 198 -32.25 -28.27 -27.51
CA SER A 198 -33.05 -28.41 -28.74
C SER A 198 -33.22 -29.84 -29.28
N ARG A 199 -34.39 -30.17 -29.87
CA ARG A 199 -34.63 -30.71 -31.25
C ARG A 199 -35.98 -31.45 -31.39
N ARG A 200 -36.63 -31.25 -32.56
CA ARG A 200 -37.84 -31.88 -33.18
C ARG A 200 -37.75 -33.43 -33.29
N PRO A 201 -38.80 -34.22 -33.70
CA PRO A 201 -39.90 -33.90 -34.65
C PRO A 201 -41.33 -34.43 -34.33
N SER A 202 -42.27 -34.13 -35.23
CA SER A 202 -43.71 -34.52 -35.30
C SER A 202 -44.01 -36.02 -35.12
N PRO A 203 -45.28 -36.39 -34.83
CA PRO A 203 -46.10 -37.02 -35.87
C PRO A 203 -47.60 -36.66 -35.87
N THR A 204 -48.24 -37.13 -36.94
CA THR A 204 -49.59 -37.03 -37.49
C THR A 204 -50.72 -37.63 -36.63
N THR A 205 -51.96 -37.26 -37.00
CA THR A 205 -53.25 -38.01 -36.98
C THR A 205 -54.29 -37.58 -35.95
N GLY A 206 -55.49 -37.25 -36.44
CA GLY A 206 -56.70 -36.93 -35.70
C GLY A 206 -57.51 -35.85 -36.39
#